data_AF-A0A353N524-F1
#
_entry.id   AF-A0A353N524-F1
#
_cell.length_a   1.000
_cell.length_b   1.000
_cell.length_c   1.000
_cell.angle_alpha   90.00
_cell.angle_beta   90.00
_cell.angle_gamma   90.00
#
_symmetry.space_group_name_H-M   'P 1'
#
loop_
_entity.id
_entity.type
_entity.pdbx_description
1 polymer ?
#
loop_
_entity_poly.entity_id
_entity_poly.type
_entity_poly.pdbx_seq_one_letter_code
_entity_poly.pdbx_strand_id
1 'polypeptide(L)'
;SLEVIMQFSQINKGVVMVADNYQYGGQAVIEGVMMRGRHHYAVAVRKQNDQMSIYSEELGSYTQKHPVLRLPFFRGVIALGESFVLGLKTLQYSANQLMDSEGEEELSFWEMTLMIIFALGLTLLLFIALPLFVRGLVGRILHGTLW
;
A
#
# COMPACT_ATOMS: atom_id res chain seq x y z
N SER A 1 -23.55 30.12 20.31
CA SER A 1 -23.65 28.64 20.43
C SER A 1 -24.68 28.02 19.48
N LEU A 2 -25.92 28.53 19.37
CA LEU A 2 -26.87 28.08 18.33
C LEU A 2 -26.58 28.64 16.92
N GLU A 3 -25.93 29.80 16.82
CA GLU A 3 -25.54 30.40 15.52
C GLU A 3 -24.55 29.54 14.74
N VAL A 4 -23.63 28.86 15.42
CA VAL A 4 -22.64 27.96 14.77
C VAL A 4 -23.32 26.74 14.14
N ILE A 5 -24.35 26.20 14.81
CA ILE A 5 -25.13 25.05 14.30
C ILE A 5 -26.00 25.48 13.11
N MET A 6 -26.59 26.67 13.16
CA MET A 6 -27.35 27.23 12.04
C MET A 6 -26.46 27.56 10.83
N GLN A 7 -25.23 28.01 11.07
CA GLN A 7 -24.24 28.27 10.03
C GLN A 7 -23.78 26.98 9.33
N PHE A 8 -23.62 25.88 10.09
CA PHE A 8 -23.29 24.57 9.52
C PHE A 8 -24.43 23.97 8.68
N SER A 9 -25.69 24.22 9.06
CA SER A 9 -26.87 23.77 8.31
C SER A 9 -27.05 24.50 6.96
N GLN A 10 -26.64 25.76 6.85
CA GLN A 10 -26.75 26.53 5.59
C GLN A 10 -25.70 26.13 4.54
N ILE A 11 -24.55 25.61 4.96
CA ILE A 11 -23.50 25.12 4.03
C ILE A 11 -23.97 23.87 3.27
N ASN A 12 -24.87 23.07 3.85
CA ASN A 12 -25.25 21.77 3.31
C ASN A 12 -26.45 21.78 2.35
N LYS A 13 -27.01 22.95 2.01
CA LYS A 13 -28.22 23.07 1.17
C LYS A 13 -27.99 22.96 -0.34
N GLY A 14 -26.75 22.85 -0.79
CA GLY A 14 -26.39 22.80 -2.21
C GLY A 14 -25.93 21.45 -2.75
N VAL A 15 -25.78 20.42 -1.90
CA VAL A 15 -25.25 19.12 -2.33
C VAL A 15 -26.41 18.19 -2.66
N VAL A 16 -26.85 18.20 -3.92
CA VAL A 16 -27.67 17.13 -4.47
C VAL A 16 -26.84 15.85 -4.41
N MET A 17 -27.06 15.04 -3.38
CA MET A 17 -26.45 13.72 -3.24
C MET A 17 -27.09 12.81 -4.29
N VAL A 18 -26.49 12.77 -5.48
CA VAL A 18 -26.72 11.67 -6.43
C VAL A 18 -26.27 10.42 -5.69
N ALA A 19 -27.22 9.62 -5.22
CA ALA A 19 -26.96 8.34 -4.59
C ALA A 19 -26.50 7.33 -5.65
N ASP A 20 -25.31 7.55 -6.19
CA ASP A 20 -24.55 6.46 -6.78
C ASP A 20 -24.09 5.58 -5.62
N ASN A 21 -24.47 4.30 -5.64
CA ASN A 21 -23.99 3.29 -4.71
C ASN A 21 -22.49 3.08 -4.93
N TYR A 22 -21.67 4.00 -4.43
CA TYR A 22 -20.23 3.88 -4.42
C TYR A 22 -19.77 3.47 -3.04
N GLN A 23 -19.05 2.36 -3.00
CA GLN A 23 -18.55 1.82 -1.76
C GLN A 23 -17.26 2.55 -1.39
N TYR A 24 -17.36 3.38 -0.35
CA TYR A 24 -16.20 3.98 0.28
C TYR A 24 -15.53 2.95 1.19
N GLY A 25 -14.21 2.95 1.20
CA GLY A 25 -13.43 2.03 2.00
C GLY A 25 -12.11 2.66 2.41
N GLY A 26 -11.34 1.97 3.21
CA GLY A 26 -10.09 2.50 3.73
C GLY A 26 -9.17 1.41 4.25
N GLN A 27 -7.95 1.81 4.54
CA GLN A 27 -6.93 0.99 5.17
C GLN A 27 -6.38 1.73 6.39
N ALA A 28 -6.07 0.99 7.46
CA ALA A 28 -5.31 1.53 8.58
C ALA A 28 -3.84 1.67 8.18
N VAL A 29 -3.26 2.82 8.49
CA VAL A 29 -1.85 3.12 8.19
C VAL A 29 -1.13 3.44 9.49
N ILE A 30 0.20 3.48 9.45
CA ILE A 30 1.00 3.69 10.66
C ILE A 30 0.68 5.08 11.22
N GLU A 31 0.23 5.14 12.47
CA GLU A 31 -0.20 6.37 13.16
C GLU A 31 -1.26 7.19 12.40
N GLY A 32 -2.12 6.52 11.62
CA GLY A 32 -3.06 7.22 10.77
C GLY A 32 -4.17 6.37 10.14
N VAL A 33 -4.95 7.02 9.27
CA VAL A 33 -6.02 6.41 8.49
C VAL A 33 -5.94 6.80 7.02
N MET A 34 -6.26 5.84 6.14
CA MET A 34 -6.40 6.07 4.71
C MET A 34 -7.84 5.77 4.27
N MET A 35 -8.43 6.70 3.53
CA MET A 35 -9.78 6.59 2.97
C MET A 35 -9.73 6.73 1.45
N ARG A 36 -10.40 5.80 0.76
CA ARG A 36 -10.50 5.73 -0.69
C ARG A 36 -11.92 6.10 -1.12
N GLY A 37 -12.04 7.19 -1.87
CA GLY A 37 -13.24 7.61 -2.57
C GLY A 37 -13.25 7.17 -4.04
N ARG A 38 -14.21 7.69 -4.81
CA ARG A 38 -14.42 7.26 -6.20
C ARG A 38 -13.33 7.67 -7.16
N HIS A 39 -12.83 8.88 -6.98
CA HIS A 39 -11.81 9.45 -7.84
C HIS A 39 -10.58 9.91 -7.06
N HIS A 40 -10.64 9.95 -5.72
CA HIS A 40 -9.57 10.46 -4.87
C HIS A 40 -9.35 9.54 -3.67
N TYR A 41 -8.13 9.50 -3.17
CA TYR A 41 -7.82 8.91 -1.86
C TYR A 41 -7.15 9.95 -0.98
N ALA A 42 -7.35 9.82 0.32
CA ALA A 42 -6.74 10.68 1.32
C ALA A 42 -6.11 9.84 2.42
N VAL A 43 -4.96 10.30 2.92
CA VAL A 43 -4.21 9.70 4.01
C VAL A 43 -3.99 10.77 5.06
N ALA A 44 -4.36 10.48 6.31
CA ALA A 44 -4.11 11.35 7.44
C ALA A 44 -3.21 10.61 8.43
N VAL A 45 -2.05 11.19 8.74
CA VAL A 45 -1.06 10.62 9.67
C VAL A 45 -0.77 11.64 10.77
N ARG A 46 -0.65 11.18 12.01
CA ARG A 46 -0.21 11.98 13.15
C ARG A 46 1.32 11.98 13.20
N LYS A 47 1.93 13.16 13.13
CA LYS A 47 3.36 13.37 13.34
C LYS A 47 3.69 13.33 14.84
N GLN A 48 4.95 13.07 15.19
CA GLN A 48 5.38 13.04 16.61
C GLN A 48 5.25 14.38 17.33
N ASN A 49 5.20 15.50 16.59
CA ASN A 49 4.95 16.84 17.13
C ASN A 49 3.45 17.16 17.34
N ASP A 50 2.59 16.14 17.38
CA ASP A 50 1.13 16.25 17.46
C ASP A 50 0.44 17.00 16.31
N GLN A 51 1.16 17.25 15.21
CA GLN A 51 0.56 17.82 14.01
C GLN A 51 0.00 16.74 13.09
N MET A 52 -1.08 17.05 12.39
CA MET A 52 -1.69 16.15 11.41
C MET A 52 -1.18 16.49 10.00
N SER A 53 -0.56 15.53 9.33
CA SER A 53 -0.26 15.64 7.89
C SER A 53 -1.33 14.93 7.07
N ILE A 54 -1.91 15.66 6.12
CA ILE A 54 -2.95 15.14 5.22
C ILE A 54 -2.37 15.14 3.81
N TYR A 55 -2.44 13.98 3.17
CA TYR A 55 -2.07 13.79 1.78
C TYR A 55 -3.29 13.34 0.98
N SER A 56 -3.54 13.95 -0.17
CA SER A 56 -4.66 13.63 -1.05
C SER A 56 -4.20 13.61 -2.51
N GLU A 57 -4.54 12.56 -3.24
CA GLU A 57 -4.19 12.41 -4.65
C GLU A 57 -5.36 11.74 -5.42
N GLU A 58 -5.43 12.00 -6.72
CA GLU A 58 -6.42 11.38 -7.61
C GLU A 58 -6.12 9.88 -7.83
N LEU A 59 -7.14 9.05 -7.72
CA LEU A 59 -7.10 7.65 -8.13
C LEU A 59 -7.08 7.56 -9.66
N GLY A 60 -5.89 7.44 -10.22
CA GLY A 60 -5.70 7.07 -11.61
C GLY A 60 -6.20 5.65 -11.85
N SER A 61 -7.44 5.48 -12.30
CA SER A 61 -7.95 4.17 -12.71
C SER A 61 -7.39 3.83 -14.09
N TYR A 62 -6.33 3.02 -14.14
CA TYR A 62 -5.81 2.48 -15.41
C TYR A 62 -6.88 1.67 -16.14
N THR A 63 -7.79 1.05 -15.38
CA THR A 63 -8.98 0.35 -15.86
C THR A 63 -10.01 1.28 -16.58
N GLN A 64 -10.01 2.59 -16.31
CA GLN A 64 -10.84 3.55 -17.04
C GLN A 64 -10.24 3.95 -18.39
N LYS A 65 -8.90 3.95 -18.53
CA LYS A 65 -8.20 4.38 -19.75
C LYS A 65 -8.15 3.33 -20.86
N HIS A 66 -8.18 2.03 -20.55
CA HIS A 66 -8.14 0.96 -21.56
C HIS A 66 -9.34 -0.01 -21.46
N PRO A 67 -10.28 0.00 -22.43
CA PRO A 67 -11.47 -0.87 -22.44
C PRO A 67 -11.16 -2.37 -22.43
N VAL A 68 -10.00 -2.76 -22.99
CA VAL A 68 -9.53 -4.15 -23.06
C VAL A 68 -9.22 -4.73 -21.68
N LEU A 69 -8.86 -3.87 -20.71
CA LEU A 69 -8.56 -4.26 -19.33
C LEU A 69 -9.82 -4.51 -18.47
N ARG A 70 -11.03 -4.24 -19.00
CA ARG A 70 -12.32 -4.52 -18.32
C ARG A 70 -12.80 -5.96 -18.49
N LEU A 71 -12.07 -6.80 -19.23
CA LEU A 71 -12.38 -8.22 -19.35
C LEU A 71 -12.38 -8.87 -17.94
N PRO A 72 -13.37 -9.70 -17.59
CA PRO A 72 -13.58 -10.20 -16.23
C PRO A 72 -12.39 -10.98 -15.65
N PHE A 73 -11.57 -11.58 -16.51
CA PHE A 73 -10.35 -12.30 -16.12
C PHE A 73 -9.22 -11.35 -15.65
N PHE A 74 -9.01 -10.25 -16.35
CA PHE A 74 -7.93 -9.30 -16.06
C PHE A 74 -8.35 -8.20 -15.08
N ARG A 75 -9.64 -7.86 -15.04
CA ARG A 75 -10.25 -6.93 -14.09
C ARG A 75 -9.80 -7.18 -12.66
N GLY A 76 -9.82 -8.43 -12.21
CA GLY A 76 -9.49 -8.80 -10.83
C GLY A 76 -8.02 -8.55 -10.51
N VAL A 77 -7.11 -9.08 -11.35
CA VAL A 77 -5.66 -8.92 -11.18
C VAL A 77 -5.25 -7.45 -11.24
N ILE A 78 -5.85 -6.67 -12.14
CA ILE A 78 -5.56 -5.24 -12.29
C ILE A 78 -6.09 -4.47 -11.08
N ALA A 79 -7.31 -4.74 -10.62
CA ALA A 79 -7.85 -4.09 -9.43
C ALA A 79 -7.03 -4.40 -8.17
N LEU A 80 -6.54 -5.64 -8.05
CA LEU A 80 -5.62 -6.04 -6.98
C LEU A 80 -4.28 -5.32 -7.10
N GLY A 81 -3.69 -5.28 -8.29
CA GLY A 81 -2.44 -4.57 -8.55
C GLY A 81 -2.53 -3.07 -8.26
N GLU A 82 -3.58 -2.39 -8.73
CA GLU A 82 -3.85 -0.98 -8.42
C GLU A 82 -3.97 -0.75 -6.91
N SER A 83 -4.72 -1.62 -6.21
CA SER A 83 -4.92 -1.49 -4.75
C SER A 83 -3.64 -1.79 -3.97
N PHE A 84 -2.82 -2.74 -4.44
CA PHE A 84 -1.53 -3.09 -3.83
C PHE A 84 -0.53 -1.95 -3.97
N VAL A 85 -0.37 -1.39 -5.18
CA VAL A 85 0.51 -0.25 -5.43
C VAL A 85 0.08 0.96 -4.58
N LEU A 86 -1.23 1.22 -4.49
CA LEU A 86 -1.76 2.29 -3.64
C LEU A 86 -1.46 2.05 -2.15
N GLY A 87 -1.64 0.81 -1.68
CA GLY A 87 -1.31 0.41 -0.31
C GLY A 87 0.18 0.62 0.01
N LEU A 88 1.07 0.18 -0.88
CA LEU A 88 2.51 0.39 -0.73
C LEU A 88 2.90 1.86 -0.68
N LYS A 89 2.38 2.69 -1.59
CA LYS A 89 2.62 4.15 -1.58
C LYS A 89 2.18 4.78 -0.27
N THR A 90 1.03 4.37 0.23
CA THR A 90 0.44 4.89 1.48
C THR A 90 1.29 4.51 2.69
N LEU A 91 1.76 3.26 2.75
CA LEU A 91 2.67 2.79 3.79
C LEU A 91 4.00 3.55 3.74
N GLN A 92 4.57 3.71 2.56
CA GLN A 92 5.81 4.49 2.36
C GLN A 92 5.64 5.93 2.81
N TYR A 93 4.54 6.59 2.44
CA TYR A 93 4.23 7.95 2.90
C TYR A 93 4.17 8.06 4.42
N SER A 94 3.50 7.11 5.08
CA SER A 94 3.36 7.09 6.54
C SER A 94 4.72 6.87 7.22
N ALA A 95 5.54 5.97 6.68
CA ALA A 95 6.90 5.72 7.17
C ALA A 95 7.79 6.96 7.00
N ASN A 96 7.79 7.59 5.83
CA ASN A 96 8.58 8.81 5.57
C ASN A 96 8.18 9.94 6.53
N GLN A 97 6.89 10.09 6.86
CA GLN A 97 6.48 11.12 7.81
C GLN A 97 6.95 10.88 9.25
N LEU A 98 7.16 9.62 9.63
CA LEU A 98 7.74 9.27 10.92
C LEU A 98 9.23 9.59 10.93
N MET A 99 9.97 9.21 9.88
CA MET A 99 11.41 9.45 9.76
C MET A 99 11.77 10.94 9.65
N ASP A 100 11.00 11.72 8.89
CA ASP A 100 11.09 13.19 8.85
C ASP A 100 10.91 13.81 10.24
N SER A 101 10.06 13.22 11.09
CA SER A 101 9.87 13.68 12.47
C SER A 101 11.04 13.31 13.39
N GLU A 102 11.79 12.26 13.08
CA GLU A 102 12.95 11.77 13.84
C GLU A 102 14.28 12.36 13.33
N GLY A 103 14.25 13.14 12.23
CA GLY A 103 15.45 13.69 11.59
C GLY A 103 16.29 12.63 10.87
N GLU A 104 15.70 11.48 10.57
CA GLU A 104 16.31 10.39 9.83
C GLU A 104 16.12 10.61 8.31
N GLU A 105 17.10 10.22 7.49
CA GLU A 105 17.03 10.40 6.03
C GLU A 105 15.84 9.65 5.42
N GLU A 106 15.12 10.31 4.50
CA GLU A 106 13.99 9.70 3.79
C GLU A 106 14.43 8.44 3.04
N LEU A 107 13.75 7.31 3.28
CA LEU A 107 14.01 6.09 2.53
C LEU A 107 13.62 6.27 1.06
N SER A 108 14.61 6.21 0.19
CA SER A 108 14.40 6.29 -1.26
C SER A 108 13.65 5.06 -1.76
N PHE A 109 12.79 5.25 -2.75
CA PHE A 109 12.05 4.15 -3.39
C PHE A 109 12.98 3.03 -3.89
N TRP A 110 14.20 3.40 -4.32
CA TRP A 110 15.22 2.44 -4.74
C TRP A 110 15.76 1.58 -3.60
N GLU A 111 15.97 2.17 -2.42
CA GLU A 111 16.47 1.46 -1.25
C GLU A 111 15.43 0.47 -0.74
N MET A 112 14.16 0.91 -0.65
CA MET A 112 13.05 0.03 -0.30
C MET A 112 12.93 -1.15 -1.28
N THR A 113 13.06 -0.89 -2.59
CA THR A 113 13.01 -1.94 -3.62
C THR A 113 14.18 -2.93 -3.49
N LEU A 114 15.40 -2.43 -3.28
CA LEU A 114 16.58 -3.26 -3.08
C LEU A 114 16.46 -4.15 -1.84
N MET A 115 15.97 -3.60 -0.72
CA MET A 115 15.75 -4.39 0.50
C MET A 115 14.73 -5.50 0.29
N ILE A 116 13.62 -5.22 -0.41
CA ILE A 116 12.61 -6.23 -0.74
C ILE A 116 13.21 -7.33 -1.61
N ILE A 117 13.94 -6.98 -2.67
CA ILE A 117 14.58 -7.96 -3.56
C ILE A 117 15.62 -8.79 -2.79
N PHE A 118 16.42 -8.15 -1.95
CA PHE A 118 17.41 -8.83 -1.12
C PHE A 118 16.75 -9.80 -0.14
N ALA A 119 15.69 -9.39 0.56
CA ALA A 119 14.96 -10.24 1.49
C ALA A 119 14.33 -11.45 0.78
N LEU A 120 13.70 -11.24 -0.38
CA LEU A 120 13.13 -12.33 -1.18
C LEU A 120 14.23 -13.27 -1.71
N GLY A 121 15.34 -12.71 -2.20
CA GLY A 121 16.49 -13.48 -2.67
C GLY A 121 17.10 -14.34 -1.57
N LEU A 122 17.32 -13.77 -0.38
CA LEU A 122 17.80 -14.48 0.79
C LEU A 122 16.82 -15.58 1.22
N THR A 123 15.52 -15.31 1.19
CA THR A 123 14.48 -16.30 1.50
C THR A 123 14.54 -17.49 0.53
N LEU A 124 14.58 -17.25 -0.78
CA LEU A 124 14.69 -18.31 -1.78
C LEU A 124 16.01 -19.08 -1.66
N LEU A 125 17.10 -18.38 -1.34
CA LEU A 125 18.41 -18.97 -1.13
C LEU A 125 18.41 -19.91 0.09
N LEU A 126 17.87 -19.47 1.23
CA LEU A 126 17.87 -20.25 2.47
C LEU A 126 16.84 -21.38 2.47
N PHE A 127 15.66 -21.17 1.89
CA PHE A 127 14.57 -22.16 1.97
C PHE A 127 14.46 -23.08 0.75
N ILE A 128 15.03 -22.71 -0.40
CA ILE A 128 14.99 -23.55 -1.60
C ILE A 128 16.41 -23.99 -1.97
N ALA A 129 17.33 -23.05 -2.23
CA ALA A 129 18.64 -23.40 -2.72
C ALA A 129 19.46 -24.21 -1.69
N LEU A 130 19.40 -23.82 -0.42
CA LEU A 130 20.16 -24.48 0.65
C LEU A 130 19.69 -25.93 0.92
N PRO A 131 18.39 -26.25 1.08
CA PRO A 131 17.96 -27.64 1.22
C PRO A 131 18.30 -28.52 0.02
N LEU A 132 18.23 -27.96 -1.20
CA LEU A 132 18.62 -28.67 -2.43
C LEU A 132 20.13 -28.95 -2.46
N PHE A 133 20.95 -27.96 -2.06
CA PHE A 133 22.39 -28.12 -1.97
C PHE A 133 22.80 -29.14 -0.90
N VAL A 134 22.18 -29.06 0.29
CA VAL A 134 22.39 -30.01 1.39
C VAL A 134 22.03 -31.42 0.96
N ARG A 135 20.88 -31.63 0.31
CA ARG A 135 20.52 -32.93 -0.27
C ARG A 135 21.58 -33.45 -1.23
N GLY A 136 22.11 -32.59 -2.11
CA GLY A 136 23.17 -32.96 -3.05
C GLY A 136 24.47 -33.37 -2.36
N LEU A 137 24.88 -32.65 -1.31
CA LEU A 137 26.08 -32.96 -0.53
C LEU A 137 25.93 -34.29 0.24
N VAL A 138 24.79 -34.48 0.88
CA VAL A 138 24.44 -35.72 1.61
C VAL A 138 24.41 -36.91 0.66
N GLY A 139 23.84 -36.76 -0.55
CA GLY A 139 23.87 -37.78 -1.58
C GLY A 139 25.30 -38.17 -2.00
N ARG A 140 26.18 -37.19 -2.23
CA ARG A 140 27.59 -37.47 -2.57
C ARG A 140 28.35 -38.18 -1.44
N ILE A 141 28.05 -37.87 -0.18
CA ILE A 141 28.73 -38.47 0.99
C ILE A 141 28.19 -39.88 1.28
N LEU A 142 26.87 -40.10 1.19
CA LEU A 142 26.24 -41.40 1.52
C LEU A 142 26.38 -42.46 0.42
N HIS A 143 26.59 -42.08 -0.84
CA HIS A 143 26.90 -43.04 -1.91
C HIS A 143 28.23 -43.79 -1.71
N GLY A 144 29.11 -43.33 -0.81
CA GLY A 144 30.38 -44.00 -0.49
C GLY A 144 30.31 -45.03 0.65
N THR A 145 29.15 -45.26 1.28
CA THR A 145 29.06 -46.08 2.52
C THR A 145 28.02 -47.21 2.47
N LEU A 146 27.28 -47.39 1.37
CA LEU A 146 26.27 -48.45 1.21
C LEU A 146 26.45 -49.28 -0.08
N TRP A 147 27.70 -49.49 -0.51
CA TRP A 147 28.09 -50.62 -1.35
C TRP A 147 29.41 -51.20 -0.84
#